data_AF-A0A3N4HCG1-F1
#
_entry.id   AF-A0A3N4HCG1-F1
#
_cell.length_a   1.000
_cell.length_b   1.000
_cell.length_c   1.000
_cell.angle_alpha   90.00
_cell.angle_beta   90.00
_cell.angle_gamma   90.00
#
_symmetry.space_group_name_H-M   'P 1'
#
loop_
_entity.id
_entity.type
_entity.pdbx_description
1 polymer ?
#
loop_
_entity_poly.entity_id
_entity_poly.type
_entity_poly.pdbx_seq_one_letter_code
_entity_poly.pdbx_strand_id
1 'polypeptide(L)'
;MVTITEVNDDEKPFERPAGRIRNTLREPIKYPTLRLTVIFALWRAFLFAVALLTPSPPYDTSASRILAPITPDDSAIVKGLKFFCEKLTRWDGIYYVKVAERGYVNEQEWAFGWGYTRVLAVLGRVLPQFAPDPYRFALAGILLSTVSHYLSVLILHRLTTKLFPNQQRFAFTTALLHVITTAGIFLSAPGAEAFFSVLSFAGSYAFMTAGDGISGDMQILLAGLLWFGATSVRSNGILNGAVLLWYFVTEPARFLGEGNVLRAITRYFVLGASGAMVGLGMLLPQIIAWLEFCTTKDGFITEGPSLRPWCQRTVPSIYTWVQDHYWNVGFLRYWTPGNIPLFLLAAPMLTILIKSAWWGIRLPRPDARIMVFAIPQLLLAIAAITNYHTQIILRLSSGNFVWYWWIATLLSTPPVAGGKDWSPWIVRWMVIYACIQTVLFAGFLPPA
;
A
#
# COMPACT_ATOMS: atom_id res chain seq x y z
N MET A 1 -51.10 16.21 -11.97
CA MET A 1 -51.21 14.95 -12.70
C MET A 1 -50.02 14.86 -13.64
N VAL A 2 -48.87 14.43 -13.11
CA VAL A 2 -47.66 14.12 -13.90
C VAL A 2 -47.14 12.82 -13.30
N THR A 3 -47.22 11.78 -14.12
CA THR A 3 -46.95 10.39 -13.81
C THR A 3 -45.46 10.20 -13.57
N ILE A 4 -45.11 9.71 -12.39
CA ILE A 4 -43.76 9.24 -12.07
C ILE A 4 -43.62 7.87 -12.74
N THR A 5 -42.77 7.80 -13.77
CA THR A 5 -42.37 6.53 -14.37
C THR A 5 -41.46 5.78 -13.41
N GLU A 6 -41.92 4.59 -13.03
CA GLU A 6 -41.20 3.58 -12.24
C GLU A 6 -39.81 3.31 -12.83
N VAL A 7 -38.78 3.47 -12.00
CA VAL A 7 -37.46 2.92 -12.26
C VAL A 7 -37.53 1.43 -11.92
N ASN A 8 -37.34 0.57 -12.92
CA ASN A 8 -37.32 -0.88 -12.77
C ASN A 8 -36.30 -1.31 -11.71
N ASP A 9 -36.81 -1.72 -10.55
CA ASP A 9 -36.10 -2.37 -9.44
C ASP A 9 -35.83 -3.86 -9.74
N ASP A 10 -35.10 -4.15 -10.83
CA ASP A 10 -34.73 -5.52 -11.22
C ASP A 10 -33.26 -5.87 -10.98
N GLU A 11 -32.53 -5.10 -10.16
CA GLU A 11 -31.28 -5.58 -9.54
C GLU A 11 -31.61 -6.34 -8.25
N LYS A 12 -31.96 -7.62 -8.39
CA LYS A 12 -32.04 -8.54 -7.24
C LYS A 12 -30.73 -8.44 -6.42
N PRO A 13 -30.81 -8.21 -5.10
CA PRO A 13 -29.64 -8.20 -4.26
C PRO A 13 -28.96 -9.55 -4.37
N PHE A 14 -27.68 -9.53 -4.72
CA PHE A 14 -26.77 -10.67 -4.83
C PHE A 14 -27.10 -11.72 -3.76
N GLU A 15 -27.80 -12.78 -4.15
CA GLU A 15 -28.05 -13.92 -3.28
C GLU A 15 -26.71 -14.44 -2.78
N ARG A 16 -26.69 -14.94 -1.54
CA ARG A 16 -25.54 -15.64 -0.94
C ARG A 16 -24.92 -16.58 -1.98
N PRO A 17 -23.60 -16.84 -1.96
CA PRO A 17 -22.99 -17.84 -2.82
C PRO A 17 -23.45 -19.26 -2.39
N ALA A 18 -24.69 -19.59 -2.70
CA ALA A 18 -25.32 -20.89 -2.56
C ALA A 18 -25.71 -21.46 -3.93
N GLY A 19 -25.44 -20.74 -5.02
CA GLY A 19 -25.64 -21.18 -6.40
C GLY A 19 -24.37 -21.78 -7.01
N ARG A 20 -24.25 -23.10 -6.94
CA ARG A 20 -23.45 -23.97 -7.85
C ARG A 20 -22.03 -23.47 -8.20
N ILE A 21 -21.16 -23.40 -7.19
CA ILE A 21 -19.70 -23.40 -7.38
C ILE A 21 -19.34 -24.64 -8.23
N ARG A 22 -18.61 -24.46 -9.35
CA ARG A 22 -18.11 -25.57 -10.19
C ARG A 22 -17.52 -26.68 -9.30
N ASN A 23 -17.95 -27.94 -9.48
CA ASN A 23 -17.46 -29.10 -8.71
C ASN A 23 -15.94 -29.23 -8.72
N THR A 24 -15.27 -28.71 -9.75
CA THR A 24 -13.81 -28.67 -9.85
C THR A 24 -13.14 -27.75 -8.83
N LEU A 25 -13.86 -26.90 -8.08
CA LEU A 25 -13.35 -25.94 -7.09
C LEU A 25 -13.37 -26.45 -5.63
N ARG A 26 -13.90 -27.64 -5.36
CA ARG A 26 -13.97 -28.20 -3.99
C ARG A 26 -12.70 -28.88 -3.51
N GLU A 27 -11.80 -29.30 -4.40
CA GLU A 27 -10.59 -30.00 -3.92
C GLU A 27 -9.64 -29.03 -3.23
N PRO A 28 -9.15 -29.35 -2.02
CA PRO A 28 -8.20 -28.53 -1.30
C PRO A 28 -6.88 -28.44 -2.07
N ILE A 29 -6.31 -27.24 -2.13
CA ILE A 29 -5.00 -27.03 -2.77
C ILE A 29 -3.95 -27.65 -1.85
N LYS A 30 -3.32 -28.75 -2.30
CA LYS A 30 -2.21 -29.37 -1.56
C LYS A 30 -1.02 -28.39 -1.50
N TYR A 31 -0.56 -28.11 -0.28
CA TYR A 31 0.58 -27.24 0.02
C TYR A 31 0.43 -25.81 -0.56
N PRO A 32 -0.59 -25.03 -0.14
CA PRO A 32 -0.86 -23.73 -0.73
C PRO A 32 0.30 -22.74 -0.53
N THR A 33 0.94 -22.75 0.64
CA THR A 33 2.11 -21.92 0.94
C THR A 33 3.26 -22.19 -0.02
N LEU A 34 3.65 -23.47 -0.20
CA LEU A 34 4.76 -23.84 -1.09
C LEU A 34 4.47 -23.41 -2.53
N ARG A 35 3.24 -23.62 -3.03
CA ARG A 35 2.84 -23.17 -4.37
C ARG A 35 2.93 -21.65 -4.51
N LEU A 36 2.44 -20.89 -3.52
CA LEU A 36 2.56 -19.44 -3.50
C LEU A 36 4.03 -19.01 -3.50
N THR A 37 4.90 -19.66 -2.72
CA THR A 37 6.35 -19.38 -2.69
C THR A 37 6.99 -19.61 -4.06
N VAL A 38 6.72 -20.74 -4.70
CA VAL A 38 7.27 -21.06 -6.03
C VAL A 38 6.78 -20.06 -7.07
N ILE A 39 5.48 -19.77 -7.11
CA ILE A 39 4.92 -18.81 -8.06
C ILE A 39 5.47 -17.41 -7.81
N PHE A 40 5.59 -16.99 -6.55
CA PHE A 40 6.20 -15.71 -6.19
C PHE A 40 7.65 -15.63 -6.68
N ALA A 41 8.46 -16.64 -6.42
CA ALA A 41 9.86 -16.69 -6.86
C ALA A 41 9.98 -16.63 -8.38
N LEU A 42 9.16 -17.40 -9.12
CA LEU A 42 9.14 -17.40 -10.57
C LEU A 42 8.71 -16.03 -11.14
N TRP A 43 7.66 -15.43 -10.59
CA TRP A 43 7.20 -14.11 -10.99
C TRP A 43 8.24 -13.03 -10.72
N ARG A 44 8.92 -13.08 -9.57
CA ARG A 44 10.01 -12.15 -9.23
C ARG A 44 11.22 -12.33 -10.14
N ALA A 45 11.64 -13.56 -10.38
CA ALA A 45 12.73 -13.85 -11.31
C ALA A 45 12.41 -13.34 -12.72
N PHE A 46 11.17 -13.52 -13.18
CA PHE A 46 10.70 -12.97 -14.45
C PHE A 46 10.78 -11.44 -14.50
N LEU A 47 10.25 -10.73 -13.50
CA LEU A 47 10.32 -9.26 -13.48
C LEU A 47 11.75 -8.73 -13.38
N PHE A 48 12.63 -9.39 -12.61
CA PHE A 48 14.05 -9.04 -12.57
C PHE A 48 14.73 -9.29 -13.91
N ALA A 49 14.43 -10.39 -14.60
CA ALA A 49 14.95 -10.64 -15.94
C ALA A 49 14.51 -9.54 -16.92
N VAL A 50 13.22 -9.15 -16.92
CA VAL A 50 12.72 -8.06 -17.75
C VAL A 50 13.44 -6.74 -17.43
N ALA A 51 13.63 -6.41 -16.16
CA ALA A 51 14.34 -5.19 -15.75
C ALA A 51 15.81 -5.20 -16.20
N LEU A 52 16.51 -6.33 -16.05
CA LEU A 52 17.92 -6.47 -16.43
C LEU A 52 18.13 -6.47 -17.95
N LEU A 53 17.19 -7.05 -18.70
CA LEU A 53 17.20 -7.07 -20.17
C LEU A 53 16.71 -5.77 -20.80
N THR A 54 16.14 -4.85 -20.02
CA THR A 54 15.72 -3.54 -20.52
C THR A 54 16.94 -2.78 -21.06
N PRO A 55 16.91 -2.28 -22.31
CA PRO A 55 18.06 -1.62 -22.94
C PRO A 55 18.65 -0.45 -22.13
N SER A 56 19.93 -0.21 -22.36
CA SER A 56 20.69 0.95 -21.84
C SER A 56 21.19 1.79 -23.04
N PRO A 57 21.46 3.10 -22.89
CA PRO A 57 21.36 3.89 -21.66
C PRO A 57 19.90 4.16 -21.24
N PRO A 58 19.63 4.40 -19.94
CA PRO A 58 18.31 4.83 -19.47
C PRO A 58 17.96 6.21 -20.03
N TYR A 59 16.68 6.55 -20.04
CA TYR A 59 16.18 7.87 -20.43
C TYR A 59 16.78 8.99 -19.55
N ASP A 60 17.03 8.70 -18.27
CA ASP A 60 17.61 9.64 -17.32
C ASP A 60 18.83 9.03 -16.57
N THR A 61 19.85 9.85 -16.37
CA THR A 61 21.16 9.46 -15.78
C THR A 61 21.29 9.80 -14.28
N SER A 62 20.23 10.30 -13.64
CA SER A 62 20.23 10.70 -12.23
C SER A 62 20.62 9.55 -11.31
N ALA A 63 20.10 8.33 -11.56
CA ALA A 63 20.49 7.16 -10.78
C ALA A 63 22.00 6.89 -10.87
N SER A 64 22.59 6.89 -12.06
CA SER A 64 24.04 6.64 -12.25
C SER A 64 24.93 7.79 -11.79
N ARG A 65 24.38 9.01 -11.61
CA ARG A 65 25.11 10.13 -11.02
C ARG A 65 25.07 10.10 -9.49
N ILE A 66 23.95 9.66 -8.94
CA ILE A 66 23.68 9.66 -7.49
C ILE A 66 24.19 8.37 -6.83
N LEU A 67 24.08 7.25 -7.53
CA LEU A 67 24.72 5.98 -7.21
C LEU A 67 26.11 6.01 -7.86
N ALA A 68 27.17 5.86 -7.08
CA ALA A 68 28.55 6.04 -7.55
C ALA A 68 28.85 5.21 -8.82
N PRO A 69 29.58 5.76 -9.81
CA PRO A 69 29.77 5.07 -11.09
C PRO A 69 30.50 3.72 -10.93
N ILE A 70 30.29 2.84 -11.90
CA ILE A 70 31.07 1.61 -12.05
C ILE A 70 32.49 1.98 -12.48
N THR A 71 33.49 1.54 -11.72
CA THR A 71 34.91 1.83 -12.02
C THR A 71 35.60 0.60 -12.63
N PRO A 72 36.68 0.79 -13.41
CA PRO A 72 37.46 -0.32 -13.95
C PRO A 72 38.02 -1.25 -12.86
N ASP A 73 38.36 -0.68 -11.70
CA ASP A 73 38.93 -1.39 -10.54
C ASP A 73 37.89 -2.22 -9.75
N ASP A 74 36.59 -2.04 -10.00
CA ASP A 74 35.57 -2.86 -9.35
C ASP A 74 35.71 -4.33 -9.75
N SER A 75 35.61 -5.22 -8.77
CA SER A 75 35.55 -6.67 -9.01
C SER A 75 34.30 -7.02 -9.84
N ALA A 76 34.33 -8.15 -10.55
CA ALA A 76 33.18 -8.58 -11.37
C ALA A 76 31.87 -8.69 -10.56
N ILE A 77 31.97 -9.11 -9.30
CA ILE A 77 30.83 -9.20 -8.38
C ILE A 77 30.27 -7.80 -8.07
N VAL A 78 31.14 -6.83 -7.76
CA VAL A 78 30.74 -5.45 -7.49
C VAL A 78 30.13 -4.80 -8.73
N LYS A 79 30.72 -5.02 -9.92
CA LYS A 79 30.15 -4.55 -11.20
C LYS A 79 28.75 -5.09 -11.43
N GLY A 80 28.55 -6.40 -11.23
CA GLY A 80 27.24 -7.04 -11.35
C GLY A 80 26.22 -6.49 -10.34
N LEU A 81 26.64 -6.29 -9.09
CA LEU A 81 25.79 -5.69 -8.05
C LEU A 81 25.39 -4.26 -8.40
N LYS A 82 26.35 -3.41 -8.80
CA LYS A 82 26.09 -2.02 -9.19
C LYS A 82 25.08 -1.98 -10.33
N PHE A 83 25.30 -2.77 -11.39
CA PHE A 83 24.36 -2.87 -12.51
C PHE A 83 22.96 -3.30 -12.08
N PHE A 84 22.85 -4.33 -11.24
CA PHE A 84 21.57 -4.80 -10.71
C PHE A 84 20.85 -3.72 -9.90
N CYS A 85 21.55 -3.08 -8.96
CA CYS A 85 21.01 -2.01 -8.13
C CYS A 85 20.63 -0.77 -8.95
N GLU A 86 21.40 -0.40 -9.97
CA GLU A 86 21.07 0.71 -10.86
C GLU A 86 19.79 0.45 -11.66
N LYS A 87 19.55 -0.78 -12.12
CA LYS A 87 18.30 -1.12 -12.83
C LYS A 87 17.08 -1.07 -11.91
N LEU A 88 17.26 -1.32 -10.60
CA LEU A 88 16.16 -1.40 -9.64
C LEU A 88 15.99 -0.16 -8.75
N THR A 89 16.94 0.77 -8.74
CA THR A 89 16.91 1.97 -7.88
C THR A 89 16.70 3.22 -8.73
N ARG A 90 15.44 3.43 -9.15
CA ARG A 90 15.02 4.60 -9.95
C ARG A 90 13.91 5.37 -9.23
N TRP A 91 13.62 6.59 -9.69
CA TRP A 91 12.53 7.43 -9.18
C TRP A 91 12.61 7.64 -7.66
N ASP A 92 11.50 7.48 -6.94
CA ASP A 92 11.37 7.58 -5.49
C ASP A 92 12.44 6.78 -4.72
N GLY A 93 12.91 5.67 -5.30
CA GLY A 93 13.95 4.81 -4.72
C GLY A 93 15.27 5.52 -4.48
N ILE A 94 15.62 6.51 -5.32
CA ILE A 94 16.84 7.29 -5.15
C ILE A 94 16.77 8.13 -3.87
N TYR A 95 15.64 8.78 -3.63
CA TYR A 95 15.42 9.56 -2.41
C TYR A 95 15.46 8.67 -1.18
N TYR A 96 14.77 7.54 -1.20
CA TYR A 96 14.80 6.59 -0.08
C TYR A 96 16.22 6.13 0.25
N VAL A 97 17.01 5.76 -0.76
CA VAL A 97 18.39 5.29 -0.60
C VAL A 97 19.29 6.39 -0.04
N LYS A 98 19.24 7.61 -0.60
CA LYS A 98 20.10 8.70 -0.15
C LYS A 98 19.72 9.21 1.24
N VAL A 99 18.42 9.28 1.56
CA VAL A 99 17.97 9.65 2.91
C VAL A 99 18.38 8.59 3.94
N ALA A 100 18.33 7.30 3.57
CA ALA A 100 18.80 6.24 4.45
C ALA A 100 20.32 6.29 4.70
N GLU A 101 21.10 6.67 3.68
CA GLU A 101 22.56 6.85 3.75
C GLU A 101 22.96 8.01 4.68
N ARG A 102 22.42 9.21 4.43
CA ARG A 102 22.93 10.46 5.04
C ARG A 102 21.94 11.21 5.92
N GLY A 103 20.72 10.70 6.08
CA GLY A 103 19.62 11.44 6.71
C GLY A 103 18.92 12.41 5.74
N TYR A 104 17.88 13.06 6.26
CA TYR A 104 17.19 14.14 5.56
C TYR A 104 18.09 15.36 5.52
N VAL A 105 18.18 16.00 4.35
CA VAL A 105 18.97 17.23 4.17
C VAL A 105 18.13 18.31 3.51
N ASN A 106 17.22 17.93 2.61
CA ASN A 106 16.35 18.87 1.93
C ASN A 106 14.90 18.70 2.37
N GLU A 107 14.13 19.79 2.37
CA GLU A 107 12.72 19.75 2.77
C GLU A 107 11.88 18.79 1.93
N GLN A 108 12.04 18.79 0.61
CA GLN A 108 11.28 17.92 -0.28
C GLN A 108 11.47 16.43 0.03
N GLU A 109 12.59 16.06 0.67
CA GLU A 109 12.86 14.67 1.02
C GLU A 109 11.83 14.15 2.03
N TRP A 110 11.19 15.02 2.82
CA TRP A 110 10.17 14.66 3.81
C TRP A 110 8.84 14.14 3.23
N ALA A 111 8.65 14.18 1.90
CA ALA A 111 7.58 13.41 1.26
C ALA A 111 7.83 11.90 1.28
N PHE A 112 9.10 11.49 1.38
CA PHE A 112 9.49 10.08 1.44
C PHE A 112 9.43 9.61 2.89
N GLY A 113 8.50 8.70 3.17
CA GLY A 113 8.06 8.34 4.52
C GLY A 113 9.19 8.04 5.52
N TRP A 114 9.15 8.76 6.63
CA TRP A 114 10.15 8.70 7.71
C TRP A 114 10.31 7.30 8.29
N GLY A 115 9.23 6.56 8.50
CA GLY A 115 9.32 5.20 9.03
C GLY A 115 10.11 4.27 8.10
N TYR A 116 9.92 4.41 6.79
CA TYR A 116 10.60 3.59 5.79
C TYR A 116 12.10 3.90 5.74
N THR A 117 12.47 5.18 5.68
CA THR A 117 13.87 5.59 5.58
C THR A 117 14.67 5.20 6.82
N ARG A 118 14.06 5.21 8.01
CA ARG A 118 14.71 4.75 9.26
C ARG A 118 14.98 3.25 9.26
N VAL A 119 14.00 2.43 8.87
CA VAL A 119 14.19 0.99 8.73
C VAL A 119 15.26 0.68 7.68
N LEU A 120 15.19 1.36 6.53
CA LEU A 120 16.17 1.19 5.46
C LEU A 120 17.60 1.57 5.91
N ALA A 121 17.74 2.65 6.68
CA ALA A 121 19.03 3.09 7.21
C ALA A 121 19.64 2.05 8.18
N VAL A 122 18.81 1.42 9.02
CA VAL A 122 19.27 0.35 9.92
C VAL A 122 19.70 -0.87 9.11
N LEU A 123 18.87 -1.33 8.16
CA LEU A 123 19.18 -2.49 7.33
C LEU A 123 20.45 -2.29 6.48
N GLY A 124 20.61 -1.11 5.88
CA GLY A 124 21.79 -0.78 5.09
C GLY A 124 23.09 -0.80 5.91
N ARG A 125 23.04 -0.43 7.19
CA ARG A 125 24.21 -0.49 8.10
C ARG A 125 24.55 -1.90 8.57
N VAL A 126 23.56 -2.81 8.63
CA VAL A 126 23.74 -4.21 9.04
C VAL A 126 24.22 -5.09 7.87
N LEU A 127 23.94 -4.70 6.63
CA LEU A 127 24.43 -5.45 5.47
C LEU A 127 25.97 -5.45 5.39
N PRO A 128 26.59 -6.56 4.94
CA PRO A 128 28.04 -6.64 4.86
C PRO A 128 28.64 -5.62 3.86
N GLN A 129 29.84 -5.13 4.16
CA GLN A 129 30.51 -4.04 3.43
C GLN A 129 31.03 -4.40 2.03
N PHE A 130 30.66 -5.55 1.44
CA PHE A 130 31.07 -5.87 0.06
C PHE A 130 30.41 -4.95 -0.98
N ALA A 131 29.29 -4.30 -0.61
CA ALA A 131 28.61 -3.31 -1.43
C ALA A 131 29.06 -1.89 -1.00
N PRO A 132 29.70 -1.10 -1.88
CA PRO A 132 30.08 0.26 -1.55
C PRO A 132 28.86 1.16 -1.37
N ASP A 133 28.97 2.23 -0.58
CA ASP A 133 27.91 3.22 -0.47
C ASP A 133 27.73 3.99 -1.79
N PRO A 134 26.49 4.30 -2.20
CA PRO A 134 25.19 4.04 -1.55
C PRO A 134 24.55 2.68 -1.91
N TYR A 135 25.24 1.79 -2.62
CA TYR A 135 24.67 0.52 -3.13
C TYR A 135 24.24 -0.46 -2.03
N ARG A 136 24.85 -0.43 -0.85
CA ARG A 136 24.38 -1.23 0.29
C ARG A 136 22.94 -0.88 0.68
N PHE A 137 22.59 0.41 0.66
CA PHE A 137 21.24 0.88 1.00
C PHE A 137 20.26 0.56 -0.14
N ALA A 138 20.70 0.63 -1.40
CA ALA A 138 19.92 0.17 -2.54
C ALA A 138 19.58 -1.32 -2.42
N LEU A 139 20.58 -2.16 -2.13
CA LEU A 139 20.39 -3.59 -1.91
C LEU A 139 19.45 -3.86 -0.72
N ALA A 140 19.63 -3.15 0.39
CA ALA A 140 18.72 -3.23 1.54
C ALA A 140 17.27 -2.91 1.14
N GLY A 141 17.05 -1.89 0.30
CA GLY A 141 15.72 -1.50 -0.16
C GLY A 141 15.09 -2.54 -1.09
N ILE A 142 15.88 -3.16 -1.96
CA ILE A 142 15.43 -4.24 -2.85
C ILE A 142 15.01 -5.47 -2.04
N LEU A 143 15.86 -5.86 -1.08
CA LEU A 143 15.59 -6.98 -0.18
C LEU A 143 14.38 -6.71 0.71
N LEU A 144 14.31 -5.53 1.34
CA LEU A 144 13.19 -5.13 2.18
C LEU A 144 11.88 -5.18 1.40
N SER A 145 11.85 -4.64 0.18
CA SER A 145 10.63 -4.61 -0.63
C SER A 145 10.20 -6.01 -1.07
N THR A 146 11.15 -6.81 -1.57
CA THR A 146 10.88 -8.18 -2.03
C THR A 146 10.39 -9.08 -0.89
N VAL A 147 11.07 -9.03 0.27
CA VAL A 147 10.67 -9.81 1.45
C VAL A 147 9.33 -9.32 1.99
N SER A 148 9.11 -8.01 2.05
CA SER A 148 7.84 -7.44 2.51
C SER A 148 6.67 -7.86 1.61
N HIS A 149 6.85 -7.84 0.28
CA HIS A 149 5.81 -8.29 -0.64
C HIS A 149 5.52 -9.78 -0.48
N TYR A 150 6.55 -10.60 -0.30
CA TYR A 150 6.35 -12.02 -0.04
C TYR A 150 5.56 -12.25 1.26
N LEU A 151 5.95 -11.57 2.34
CA LEU A 151 5.26 -11.67 3.62
C LEU A 151 3.83 -11.15 3.54
N SER A 152 3.56 -10.06 2.81
CA SER A 152 2.20 -9.55 2.62
C SER A 152 1.32 -10.54 1.86
N VAL A 153 1.85 -11.26 0.86
CA VAL A 153 1.14 -12.36 0.18
C VAL A 153 0.76 -13.47 1.17
N LEU A 154 1.69 -13.90 2.02
CA LEU A 154 1.40 -14.95 3.02
C LEU A 154 0.39 -14.50 4.08
N ILE A 155 0.50 -13.26 4.55
CA ILE A 155 -0.45 -12.68 5.51
C ILE A 155 -1.82 -12.55 4.87
N LEU A 156 -1.92 -12.07 3.63
CA LEU A 156 -3.19 -11.97 2.92
C LEU A 156 -3.85 -13.34 2.71
N HIS A 157 -3.07 -14.37 2.38
CA HIS A 157 -3.56 -15.75 2.30
C HIS A 157 -4.14 -16.21 3.65
N ARG A 158 -3.42 -15.98 4.76
CA ARG A 158 -3.87 -16.35 6.11
C ARG A 158 -5.10 -15.56 6.56
N LEU A 159 -5.11 -14.24 6.33
CA LEU A 159 -6.24 -13.36 6.60
C LEU A 159 -7.48 -13.82 5.86
N THR A 160 -7.36 -14.10 4.57
CA THR A 160 -8.48 -14.56 3.75
C THR A 160 -8.95 -15.95 4.17
N THR A 161 -8.04 -16.87 4.51
CA THR A 161 -8.42 -18.18 5.04
C THR A 161 -9.16 -18.07 6.38
N LYS A 162 -8.77 -17.12 7.24
CA LYS A 162 -9.42 -16.89 8.54
C LYS A 162 -10.83 -16.33 8.38
N LEU A 163 -11.02 -15.40 7.45
CA LEU A 163 -12.32 -14.79 7.17
C LEU A 163 -13.25 -15.71 6.37
N PHE A 164 -12.70 -16.55 5.51
CA PHE A 164 -13.44 -17.47 4.63
C PHE A 164 -12.93 -18.92 4.78
N PRO A 165 -13.14 -19.58 5.94
CA PRO A 165 -12.51 -20.86 6.28
C PRO A 165 -12.84 -22.01 5.31
N ASN A 166 -14.03 -21.98 4.70
CA ASN A 166 -14.49 -23.01 3.77
C ASN A 166 -14.12 -22.72 2.30
N GLN A 167 -13.35 -21.66 2.03
CA GLN A 167 -13.03 -21.21 0.67
C GLN A 167 -11.51 -21.13 0.43
N GLN A 168 -10.79 -22.24 0.61
CA GLN A 168 -9.33 -22.27 0.47
C GLN A 168 -8.83 -21.80 -0.91
N ARG A 169 -9.55 -22.14 -1.99
CA ARG A 169 -9.20 -21.68 -3.34
C ARG A 169 -9.38 -20.18 -3.51
N PHE A 170 -10.39 -19.60 -2.86
CA PHE A 170 -10.60 -18.16 -2.85
C PHE A 170 -9.43 -17.45 -2.15
N ALA A 171 -9.00 -17.97 -0.99
CA ALA A 171 -7.82 -17.45 -0.28
C ALA A 171 -6.53 -17.56 -1.11
N PHE A 172 -6.31 -18.70 -1.77
CA PHE A 172 -5.17 -18.89 -2.67
C PHE A 172 -5.20 -17.93 -3.87
N THR A 173 -6.37 -17.78 -4.51
CA THR A 173 -6.56 -16.89 -5.67
C THR A 173 -6.35 -15.43 -5.27
N THR A 174 -6.86 -15.01 -4.12
CA THR A 174 -6.65 -13.67 -3.56
C THR A 174 -5.17 -13.39 -3.37
N ALA A 175 -4.42 -14.32 -2.76
CA ALA A 175 -2.99 -14.18 -2.56
C ALA A 175 -2.23 -14.17 -3.90
N LEU A 176 -2.62 -15.00 -4.86
CA LEU A 176 -2.04 -15.03 -6.19
C LEU A 176 -2.23 -13.70 -6.94
N LEU A 177 -3.41 -13.08 -6.85
CA LEU A 177 -3.67 -11.76 -7.43
C LEU A 177 -2.75 -10.69 -6.84
N HIS A 178 -2.41 -10.80 -5.55
CA HIS A 178 -1.43 -9.90 -4.92
C HIS A 178 0.01 -10.16 -5.41
N VAL A 179 0.38 -11.39 -5.74
CA VAL A 179 1.68 -11.70 -6.38
C VAL A 179 1.82 -10.96 -7.70
N ILE A 180 0.80 -11.03 -8.56
CA ILE A 180 0.79 -10.45 -9.92
C ILE A 180 0.17 -9.05 -9.99
N THR A 181 0.13 -8.34 -8.88
CA THR A 181 -0.50 -7.01 -8.77
C THR A 181 0.14 -5.98 -9.72
N THR A 182 -0.63 -4.94 -10.07
CA THR A 182 -0.26 -3.88 -11.02
C THR A 182 0.92 -3.03 -10.58
N ALA A 183 1.27 -3.08 -9.29
CA ALA A 183 2.46 -2.42 -8.76
C ALA A 183 3.78 -3.11 -9.19
N GLY A 184 3.72 -4.33 -9.73
CA GLY A 184 4.82 -4.94 -10.50
C GLY A 184 6.18 -4.87 -9.82
N ILE A 185 7.13 -4.19 -10.48
CA ILE A 185 8.52 -4.01 -10.03
C ILE A 185 8.65 -3.06 -8.84
N PHE A 186 7.70 -2.15 -8.60
CA PHE A 186 7.72 -1.25 -7.44
C PHE A 186 7.66 -1.99 -6.10
N LEU A 187 7.16 -3.22 -6.10
CA LEU A 187 7.18 -4.09 -4.92
C LEU A 187 8.50 -4.86 -4.74
N SER A 188 9.52 -4.52 -5.53
CA SER A 188 10.85 -5.12 -5.47
C SER A 188 11.98 -4.10 -5.57
N ALA A 189 11.73 -2.92 -6.14
CA ALA A 189 12.61 -1.75 -6.07
C ALA A 189 12.57 -1.11 -4.67
N PRO A 190 13.58 -0.32 -4.26
CA PRO A 190 13.51 0.48 -3.04
C PRO A 190 12.28 1.41 -3.08
N GLY A 191 11.23 1.05 -2.34
CA GLY A 191 9.96 1.76 -2.33
C GLY A 191 9.13 1.41 -1.09
N ALA A 192 8.34 2.37 -0.61
CA ALA A 192 7.57 2.17 0.61
C ALA A 192 6.33 1.27 0.44
N GLU A 193 5.90 0.98 -0.79
CA GLU A 193 4.65 0.27 -1.11
C GLU A 193 4.60 -1.15 -0.53
N ALA A 194 5.67 -1.93 -0.69
CA ALA A 194 5.70 -3.31 -0.21
C ALA A 194 5.75 -3.38 1.32
N PHE A 195 6.58 -2.55 1.94
CA PHE A 195 6.69 -2.50 3.41
C PHE A 195 5.41 -1.93 4.05
N PHE A 196 4.77 -0.96 3.40
CA PHE A 196 3.44 -0.51 3.76
C PHE A 196 2.42 -1.66 3.72
N SER A 197 2.42 -2.45 2.64
CA SER A 197 1.44 -3.53 2.44
C SER A 197 1.56 -4.61 3.52
N VAL A 198 2.78 -5.02 3.89
CA VAL A 198 2.96 -6.03 4.95
C VAL A 198 2.51 -5.51 6.32
N LEU A 199 2.83 -4.26 6.68
CA LEU A 199 2.38 -3.67 7.94
C LEU A 199 0.86 -3.48 7.98
N SER A 200 0.28 -2.99 6.88
CA SER A 200 -1.17 -2.79 6.74
C SER A 200 -1.91 -4.12 6.90
N PHE A 201 -1.48 -5.16 6.18
CA PHE A 201 -2.13 -6.48 6.20
C PHE A 201 -1.90 -7.21 7.53
N ALA A 202 -0.72 -7.07 8.14
CA ALA A 202 -0.43 -7.61 9.47
C ALA A 202 -1.34 -6.97 10.52
N GLY A 203 -1.53 -5.64 10.46
CA GLY A 203 -2.46 -4.92 11.33
C GLY A 203 -3.90 -5.42 11.15
N SER A 204 -4.36 -5.54 9.91
CA SER A 204 -5.68 -6.12 9.60
C SER A 204 -5.82 -7.56 10.11
N TYR A 205 -4.78 -8.38 10.00
CA TYR A 205 -4.76 -9.75 10.51
C TYR A 205 -4.87 -9.80 12.04
N ALA A 206 -4.02 -9.04 12.75
CA ALA A 206 -4.07 -8.96 14.21
C ALA A 206 -5.44 -8.46 14.69
N PHE A 207 -5.99 -7.43 14.03
CA PHE A 207 -7.30 -6.89 14.37
C PHE A 207 -8.43 -7.91 14.16
N MET A 208 -8.41 -8.65 13.05
CA MET A 208 -9.45 -9.66 12.74
C MET A 208 -9.34 -10.94 13.56
N THR A 209 -8.18 -11.21 14.16
CA THR A 209 -8.02 -12.34 15.09
C THR A 209 -8.38 -11.99 16.52
N ALA A 210 -8.59 -10.70 16.83
CA ALA A 210 -8.88 -10.24 18.18
C ALA A 210 -10.19 -10.85 18.70
N GLY A 211 -10.06 -11.66 19.75
CA GLY A 211 -11.20 -12.21 20.48
C GLY A 211 -11.72 -11.24 21.54
N ASP A 212 -12.54 -11.78 22.45
CA ASP A 212 -12.89 -11.11 23.69
C ASP A 212 -11.86 -11.37 24.79
N GLY A 213 -11.79 -10.46 25.76
CA GLY A 213 -10.82 -10.47 26.85
C GLY A 213 -9.48 -9.79 26.52
N ILE A 214 -8.54 -9.94 27.44
CA ILE A 214 -7.22 -9.25 27.44
C ILE A 214 -6.39 -9.63 26.21
N SER A 215 -6.41 -10.90 25.80
CA SER A 215 -5.67 -11.34 24.61
C SER A 215 -6.17 -10.64 23.34
N GLY A 216 -7.49 -10.46 23.22
CA GLY A 216 -8.08 -9.69 22.12
C GLY A 216 -7.69 -8.21 22.17
N ASP A 217 -7.68 -7.61 23.36
CA ASP A 217 -7.28 -6.21 23.54
C ASP A 217 -5.82 -5.98 23.11
N MET A 218 -4.92 -6.90 23.49
CA MET A 218 -3.51 -6.85 23.08
C MET A 218 -3.35 -6.98 21.55
N GLN A 219 -4.19 -7.77 20.89
CA GLN A 219 -4.17 -7.88 19.43
C GLN A 219 -4.67 -6.61 18.73
N ILE A 220 -5.65 -5.91 19.31
CA ILE A 220 -6.10 -4.60 18.82
C ILE A 220 -5.00 -3.55 18.98
N LEU A 221 -4.34 -3.51 20.14
CA LEU A 221 -3.18 -2.62 20.36
C LEU A 221 -2.03 -2.93 19.38
N LEU A 222 -1.75 -4.21 19.14
CA LEU A 222 -0.78 -4.64 18.12
C LEU A 222 -1.21 -4.17 16.72
N ALA A 223 -2.49 -4.25 16.37
CA ALA A 223 -2.99 -3.71 15.11
C ALA A 223 -2.78 -2.19 15.01
N GLY A 224 -3.05 -1.43 16.08
CA GLY A 224 -2.75 -0.01 16.18
C GLY A 224 -1.27 0.30 15.98
N LEU A 225 -0.37 -0.50 16.57
CA LEU A 225 1.08 -0.36 16.40
C LEU A 225 1.55 -0.65 14.97
N LEU A 226 1.02 -1.72 14.36
CA LEU A 226 1.35 -2.08 12.97
C LEU A 226 0.84 -1.01 11.99
N TRP A 227 -0.35 -0.47 12.22
CA TRP A 227 -0.90 0.63 11.43
C TRP A 227 -0.23 1.98 11.71
N PHE A 228 0.27 2.25 12.92
CA PHE A 228 1.22 3.35 13.17
C PHE A 228 2.44 3.23 12.27
N GLY A 229 3.04 2.03 12.22
CA GLY A 229 4.16 1.72 11.34
C GLY A 229 3.81 2.00 9.88
N ALA A 230 2.67 1.48 9.41
CA ALA A 230 2.19 1.71 8.05
C ALA A 230 2.01 3.20 7.74
N THR A 231 1.40 3.98 8.64
CA THR A 231 1.21 5.42 8.48
C THR A 231 2.53 6.20 8.44
N SER A 232 3.51 5.82 9.27
CA SER A 232 4.83 6.45 9.27
C SER A 232 5.65 6.13 8.01
N VAL A 233 5.39 4.97 7.40
CA VAL A 233 5.99 4.52 6.13
C VAL A 233 5.32 5.22 4.94
N ARG A 234 4.00 5.40 4.99
CA ARG A 234 3.23 6.20 4.02
C ARG A 234 1.99 6.81 4.66
N SER A 235 1.75 8.08 4.37
CA SER A 235 0.62 8.86 4.91
C SER A 235 -0.75 8.22 4.67
N ASN A 236 -0.94 7.49 3.56
CA ASN A 236 -2.21 6.80 3.28
C ASN A 236 -2.55 5.67 4.27
N GLY A 237 -1.62 5.28 5.16
CA GLY A 237 -1.90 4.39 6.29
C GLY A 237 -2.90 4.94 7.29
N ILE A 238 -3.06 6.27 7.35
CA ILE A 238 -4.04 6.93 8.23
C ILE A 238 -5.46 6.43 7.97
N LEU A 239 -5.75 6.01 6.74
CA LEU A 239 -7.05 5.51 6.32
C LEU A 239 -7.45 4.22 7.04
N ASN A 240 -6.48 3.42 7.52
CA ASN A 240 -6.77 2.24 8.33
C ASN A 240 -7.44 2.61 9.67
N GLY A 241 -7.26 3.86 10.15
CA GLY A 241 -7.96 4.40 11.31
C GLY A 241 -9.48 4.39 11.16
N ALA A 242 -10.02 4.39 9.93
CA ALA A 242 -11.46 4.27 9.69
C ALA A 242 -12.04 2.95 10.21
N VAL A 243 -11.25 1.86 10.17
CA VAL A 243 -11.65 0.56 10.75
C VAL A 243 -11.80 0.72 12.27
N LEU A 244 -10.80 1.27 12.95
CA LEU A 244 -10.83 1.48 14.39
C LEU A 244 -11.97 2.41 14.80
N LEU A 245 -12.21 3.47 14.05
CA LEU A 245 -13.29 4.42 14.31
C LEU A 245 -14.67 3.75 14.24
N TRP A 246 -14.90 2.89 13.23
CA TRP A 246 -16.15 2.14 13.14
C TRP A 246 -16.39 1.31 14.41
N TYR A 247 -15.38 0.52 14.81
CA TYR A 247 -15.49 -0.34 15.99
C TYR A 247 -15.53 0.46 17.30
N PHE A 248 -14.86 1.61 17.38
CA PHE A 248 -14.93 2.50 18.54
C PHE A 248 -16.36 2.95 18.83
N VAL A 249 -17.18 3.13 17.78
CA VAL A 249 -18.59 3.48 17.93
C VAL A 249 -19.46 2.24 18.18
N THR A 250 -19.24 1.13 17.46
CA THR A 250 -20.17 0.00 17.49
C THR A 250 -19.92 -1.03 18.61
N GLU A 251 -18.66 -1.34 18.93
CA GLU A 251 -18.35 -2.43 19.88
C GLU A 251 -18.63 -2.07 21.34
N PRO A 252 -18.19 -0.90 21.85
CA PRO A 252 -18.53 -0.51 23.21
C PRO A 252 -20.04 -0.39 23.43
N ALA A 253 -20.79 0.11 22.43
CA ALA A 253 -22.25 0.18 22.47
C ALA A 253 -22.91 -1.21 22.60
N ARG A 254 -22.36 -2.23 21.93
CA ARG A 254 -22.80 -3.62 22.09
C ARG A 254 -22.62 -4.10 23.54
N PHE A 255 -21.44 -3.87 24.14
CA PHE A 255 -21.18 -4.29 25.53
C PHE A 255 -22.03 -3.53 26.55
N LEU A 256 -22.33 -2.25 26.30
CA LEU A 256 -23.29 -1.50 27.12
C LEU A 256 -24.69 -2.10 27.04
N GLY A 257 -25.15 -2.49 25.85
CA GLY A 257 -26.43 -3.18 25.67
C GLY A 257 -26.49 -4.56 26.35
N GLU A 258 -25.35 -5.24 26.47
CA GLU A 258 -25.20 -6.50 27.21
C GLU A 258 -25.04 -6.29 28.74
N GLY A 259 -25.04 -5.04 29.23
CA GLY A 259 -24.87 -4.70 30.65
C GLY A 259 -23.43 -4.76 31.16
N ASN A 260 -22.44 -5.00 30.29
CA ASN A 260 -21.03 -5.13 30.67
C ASN A 260 -20.28 -3.79 30.53
N VAL A 261 -20.56 -2.86 31.45
CA VAL A 261 -20.02 -1.50 31.44
C VAL A 261 -18.50 -1.48 31.52
N LEU A 262 -17.89 -2.31 32.37
CA LEU A 262 -16.44 -2.38 32.51
C LEU A 262 -15.78 -2.77 31.19
N ARG A 263 -16.34 -3.78 30.49
CA ARG A 263 -15.82 -4.20 29.17
C ARG A 263 -15.98 -3.11 28.12
N ALA A 264 -17.09 -2.38 28.14
CA ALA A 264 -17.28 -1.24 27.24
C ALA A 264 -16.22 -0.15 27.46
N ILE A 265 -15.93 0.22 28.71
CA ILE A 265 -14.87 1.19 29.06
C ILE A 265 -13.50 0.71 28.58
N THR A 266 -13.15 -0.56 28.85
CA THR A 266 -11.89 -1.14 28.37
C THR A 266 -11.80 -1.08 26.85
N ARG A 267 -12.87 -1.43 26.13
CA ARG A 267 -12.89 -1.38 24.66
C ARG A 267 -12.76 0.03 24.11
N TYR A 268 -13.42 1.03 24.72
CA TYR A 268 -13.20 2.43 24.36
C TYR A 268 -11.74 2.83 24.48
N PHE A 269 -11.09 2.50 25.61
CA PHE A 269 -9.68 2.84 25.81
C PHE A 269 -8.77 2.14 24.81
N VAL A 270 -8.96 0.83 24.58
CA VAL A 270 -8.13 0.03 23.67
C VAL A 270 -8.27 0.49 22.22
N LEU A 271 -9.49 0.69 21.74
CA LEU A 271 -9.75 1.17 20.38
C LEU A 271 -9.29 2.62 20.19
N GLY A 272 -9.51 3.47 21.20
CA GLY A 272 -9.07 4.86 21.21
C GLY A 272 -7.54 4.99 21.21
N ALA A 273 -6.84 4.23 22.06
CA ALA A 273 -5.39 4.17 22.09
C ALA A 273 -4.82 3.67 20.76
N SER A 274 -5.40 2.60 20.20
CA SER A 274 -4.99 2.07 18.90
C SER A 274 -5.20 3.10 17.78
N GLY A 275 -6.32 3.83 17.80
CA GLY A 275 -6.61 4.89 16.83
C GLY A 275 -5.64 6.06 16.95
N ALA A 276 -5.31 6.46 18.18
CA ALA A 276 -4.30 7.47 18.46
C ALA A 276 -2.92 7.05 17.95
N MET A 277 -2.53 5.78 18.10
CA MET A 277 -1.30 5.25 17.52
C MET A 277 -1.29 5.43 15.99
N VAL A 278 -2.37 5.10 15.28
CA VAL A 278 -2.41 5.33 13.82
C VAL A 278 -2.17 6.80 13.47
N GLY A 279 -2.78 7.73 14.20
CA GLY A 279 -2.59 9.17 14.04
C GLY A 279 -1.16 9.64 14.35
N LEU A 280 -0.55 9.11 15.41
CA LEU A 280 0.85 9.39 15.77
C LEU A 280 1.83 9.02 14.65
N GLY A 281 1.50 8.05 13.80
CA GLY A 281 2.34 7.67 12.66
C GLY A 281 2.50 8.80 11.64
N MET A 282 1.51 9.69 11.55
CA MET A 282 1.57 10.90 10.72
C MET A 282 2.09 12.12 11.47
N LEU A 283 1.78 12.25 12.77
CA LEU A 283 2.18 13.40 13.58
C LEU A 283 3.67 13.38 13.97
N LEU A 284 4.22 12.21 14.32
CA LEU A 284 5.60 12.13 14.79
C LEU A 284 6.63 12.65 13.77
N PRO A 285 6.60 12.27 12.48
CA PRO A 285 7.51 12.84 11.49
C PRO A 285 7.38 14.36 11.36
N GLN A 286 6.17 14.90 11.51
CA GLN A 286 5.91 16.34 11.41
C GLN A 286 6.56 17.09 12.58
N ILE A 287 6.46 16.54 13.79
CA ILE A 287 7.10 17.11 14.98
C ILE A 287 8.62 17.11 14.83
N ILE A 288 9.21 16.01 14.37
CA ILE A 288 10.66 15.91 14.16
C ILE A 288 11.12 16.94 13.12
N ALA A 289 10.41 17.06 12.00
CA ALA A 289 10.72 18.07 10.99
C ALA A 289 10.57 19.50 11.52
N TRP A 290 9.52 19.76 12.30
CA TRP A 290 9.31 21.08 12.88
C TRP A 290 10.44 21.48 13.82
N LEU A 291 10.92 20.55 14.66
CA LEU A 291 12.10 20.78 15.50
C LEU A 291 13.36 21.02 14.66
N GLU A 292 13.50 20.37 13.51
CA GLU A 292 14.68 20.53 12.65
C GLU A 292 14.69 21.85 11.86
N PHE A 293 13.54 22.29 11.34
CA PHE A 293 13.45 23.43 10.42
C PHE A 293 12.89 24.71 11.03
N CYS A 294 12.12 24.63 12.11
CA CYS A 294 11.43 25.77 12.71
C CYS A 294 12.05 26.22 14.05
N THR A 295 12.98 25.44 14.62
CA THR A 295 13.67 25.80 15.87
C THR A 295 15.18 25.95 15.70
N THR A 296 15.77 26.83 16.49
CA THR A 296 17.22 26.99 16.61
C THR A 296 17.81 25.84 17.42
N LYS A 297 19.14 25.67 17.39
CA LYS A 297 19.83 24.62 18.16
C LYS A 297 19.59 24.72 19.67
N ASP A 298 19.26 25.91 20.16
CA ASP A 298 18.97 26.18 21.56
C ASP A 298 17.47 25.99 21.91
N GLY A 299 16.65 25.51 20.96
CA GLY A 299 15.24 25.20 21.15
C GLY A 299 14.29 26.40 21.04
N PHE A 300 14.79 27.58 20.66
CA PHE A 300 13.95 28.76 20.40
C PHE A 300 13.38 28.73 18.98
N ILE A 301 12.25 29.39 18.75
CA ILE A 301 11.70 29.53 17.40
C ILE A 301 12.69 30.33 16.54
N THR A 302 12.95 29.87 15.32
CA THR A 302 13.82 30.62 14.39
C THR A 302 13.10 31.90 13.97
N GLU A 303 13.74 33.05 14.14
CA GLU A 303 13.19 34.35 13.76
C GLU A 303 13.90 34.94 12.54
N GLY A 304 13.19 35.77 11.77
CA GLY A 304 13.74 36.47 10.61
C GLY A 304 13.63 35.70 9.28
N PRO A 305 14.40 36.13 8.25
CA PRO A 305 14.26 35.66 6.87
C PRO A 305 14.66 34.18 6.64
N SER A 306 15.25 33.53 7.62
CA SER A 306 15.59 32.10 7.60
C SER A 306 14.42 31.18 7.97
N LEU A 307 13.35 31.71 8.58
CA LEU A 307 12.18 30.92 8.98
C LEU A 307 11.39 30.46 7.75
N ARG A 308 11.11 29.16 7.68
CA ARG A 308 10.38 28.57 6.55
C ARG A 308 8.89 28.96 6.61
N PRO A 309 8.24 29.29 5.47
CA PRO A 309 6.87 29.81 5.47
C PRO A 309 5.83 28.88 6.11
N TRP A 310 6.03 27.56 6.03
CA TRP A 310 5.12 26.59 6.63
C TRP A 310 5.19 26.52 8.16
N CYS A 311 6.28 27.00 8.77
CA CYS A 311 6.40 27.13 10.23
C CYS A 311 5.43 28.19 10.80
N GLN A 312 5.03 29.16 9.97
CA GLN A 312 4.12 30.26 10.36
C GLN A 312 2.63 29.92 10.20
N ARG A 313 2.30 28.75 9.62
CA ARG A 313 0.91 28.31 9.46
C ARG A 313 0.31 27.94 10.81
N THR A 314 -1.00 28.17 10.99
CA THR A 314 -1.74 27.81 12.22
C THR A 314 -1.54 26.35 12.63
N VAL A 315 -1.51 25.46 11.63
CA VAL A 315 -1.10 24.06 11.80
C VAL A 315 0.11 23.84 10.89
N PRO A 316 1.35 23.92 11.44
CA PRO A 316 2.55 23.71 10.65
C PRO A 316 2.62 22.24 10.21
N SER A 317 2.94 22.02 8.94
CA SER A 317 3.03 20.68 8.35
C SER A 317 4.04 20.70 7.20
N ILE A 318 5.20 20.09 7.42
CA ILE A 318 6.19 19.93 6.35
C ILE A 318 5.60 19.07 5.23
N TYR A 319 4.81 18.03 5.55
CA TYR A 319 4.22 17.17 4.54
C TYR A 319 3.29 17.96 3.61
N THR A 320 2.36 18.74 4.17
CA THR A 320 1.41 19.53 3.37
C THR A 320 2.13 20.61 2.58
N TRP A 321 3.11 21.27 3.19
CA TRP A 321 3.97 22.24 2.50
C TRP A 321 4.67 21.61 1.31
N VAL A 322 5.25 20.43 1.51
CA VAL A 322 6.03 19.76 0.50
C VAL A 322 5.16 19.28 -0.66
N GLN A 323 4.00 18.70 -0.36
CA GLN A 323 2.99 18.31 -1.36
C GLN A 323 2.54 19.52 -2.20
N ASP A 324 2.25 20.65 -1.54
CA ASP A 324 1.77 21.89 -2.16
C ASP A 324 2.87 22.58 -2.98
N HIS A 325 4.03 22.84 -2.38
CA HIS A 325 5.09 23.69 -2.92
C HIS A 325 5.98 22.99 -3.96
N TYR A 326 6.41 21.76 -3.70
CA TYR A 326 7.34 21.05 -4.60
C TYR A 326 6.62 20.17 -5.62
N TRP A 327 5.42 19.69 -5.30
CA TRP A 327 4.68 18.73 -6.12
C TRP A 327 3.35 19.25 -6.67
N ASN A 328 2.91 20.46 -6.31
CA ASN A 328 1.64 21.02 -6.73
C ASN A 328 0.43 20.08 -6.48
N VAL A 329 0.50 19.29 -5.42
CA VAL A 329 -0.58 18.39 -4.97
C VAL A 329 -1.59 19.19 -4.17
N GLY A 330 -2.87 19.01 -4.49
CA GLY A 330 -3.96 19.70 -3.82
C GLY A 330 -5.31 19.37 -4.45
N PHE A 331 -6.39 19.78 -3.80
CA PHE A 331 -7.74 19.49 -4.27
C PHE A 331 -7.97 19.99 -5.70
N LEU A 332 -8.28 19.05 -6.59
CA LEU A 332 -8.52 19.16 -8.02
C LEU A 332 -7.41 19.82 -8.85
N ARG A 333 -6.23 20.11 -8.27
CA ARG A 333 -5.12 20.75 -9.01
C ARG A 333 -4.58 19.89 -10.16
N TYR A 334 -4.75 18.58 -10.06
CA TYR A 334 -4.31 17.65 -11.09
C TYR A 334 -5.24 17.60 -12.32
N TRP A 335 -6.45 18.15 -12.23
CA TRP A 335 -7.45 18.16 -13.30
C TRP A 335 -7.14 19.23 -14.36
N THR A 336 -6.11 18.95 -15.17
CA THR A 336 -5.76 19.74 -16.34
C THR A 336 -5.92 18.89 -17.59
N PRO A 337 -6.28 19.47 -18.76
CA PRO A 337 -6.40 18.72 -20.01
C PRO A 337 -5.12 17.94 -20.37
N GLY A 338 -3.94 18.46 -20.04
CA GLY A 338 -2.67 17.78 -20.27
C GLY A 338 -2.49 16.47 -19.48
N ASN A 339 -3.19 16.31 -18.35
CA ASN A 339 -3.12 15.12 -17.50
C ASN A 339 -4.14 14.03 -17.87
N ILE A 340 -5.02 14.26 -18.86
CA ILE A 340 -6.03 13.28 -19.30
C ILE A 340 -5.41 11.89 -19.56
N PRO A 341 -4.26 11.74 -20.25
CA PRO A 341 -3.65 10.42 -20.44
C PRO A 341 -3.33 9.68 -19.14
N LEU A 342 -2.96 10.40 -18.08
CA LEU A 342 -2.62 9.83 -16.77
C LEU A 342 -3.87 9.41 -15.99
N PHE A 343 -4.97 10.15 -16.14
CA PHE A 343 -6.28 9.69 -15.65
C PHE A 343 -6.75 8.43 -16.38
N LEU A 344 -6.60 8.37 -17.70
CA LEU A 344 -6.94 7.18 -18.49
C LEU A 344 -6.10 5.97 -18.10
N LEU A 345 -4.81 6.17 -17.81
CA LEU A 345 -3.92 5.14 -17.30
C LEU A 345 -4.39 4.59 -15.95
N ALA A 346 -4.83 5.46 -15.04
CA ALA A 346 -5.32 5.08 -13.71
C ALA A 346 -6.76 4.51 -13.72
N ALA A 347 -7.56 4.82 -14.74
CA ALA A 347 -8.99 4.55 -14.77
C ALA A 347 -9.37 3.06 -14.54
N PRO A 348 -8.66 2.06 -15.10
CA PRO A 348 -8.98 0.65 -14.82
C PRO A 348 -8.88 0.33 -13.32
N MET A 349 -7.79 0.77 -12.67
CA MET A 349 -7.57 0.52 -11.25
C MET A 349 -8.56 1.28 -10.38
N LEU A 350 -8.83 2.57 -10.68
CA LEU A 350 -9.83 3.34 -9.96
C LEU A 350 -11.22 2.69 -10.04
N THR A 351 -11.60 2.22 -11.23
CA THR A 351 -12.87 1.52 -11.43
C THR A 351 -12.94 0.25 -10.59
N ILE A 352 -11.87 -0.54 -10.56
CA ILE A 352 -11.77 -1.75 -9.74
C ILE A 352 -11.90 -1.41 -8.26
N LEU A 353 -11.17 -0.41 -7.75
CA LEU A 353 -11.21 -0.01 -6.34
C LEU A 353 -12.59 0.50 -5.92
N ILE A 354 -13.23 1.32 -6.75
CA ILE A 354 -14.56 1.87 -6.46
C ILE A 354 -15.60 0.76 -6.50
N LYS A 355 -15.66 -0.04 -7.58
CA LYS A 355 -16.65 -1.13 -7.70
C LYS A 355 -16.51 -2.17 -6.59
N SER A 356 -15.28 -2.56 -6.27
CA SER A 356 -15.03 -3.52 -5.19
C SER A 356 -15.32 -2.94 -3.81
N ALA A 357 -15.10 -1.64 -3.58
CA ALA A 357 -15.49 -1.01 -2.32
C ALA A 357 -17.02 -0.93 -2.19
N TRP A 358 -17.73 -0.52 -3.24
CA TRP A 358 -19.20 -0.54 -3.29
C TRP A 358 -19.76 -1.94 -3.06
N TRP A 359 -19.16 -2.95 -3.69
CA TRP A 359 -19.50 -4.36 -3.44
C TRP A 359 -19.33 -4.73 -1.97
N GLY A 360 -18.16 -4.44 -1.38
CA GLY A 360 -17.88 -4.76 0.02
C GLY A 360 -18.80 -4.04 1.02
N ILE A 361 -19.20 -2.79 0.74
CA ILE A 361 -20.11 -2.01 1.58
C ILE A 361 -21.55 -2.54 1.52
N ARG A 362 -21.98 -3.06 0.36
CA ARG A 362 -23.34 -3.58 0.15
C ARG A 362 -23.53 -5.03 0.58
N LEU A 363 -22.48 -5.72 1.05
CA LEU A 363 -22.63 -7.08 1.56
C LEU A 363 -23.58 -7.10 2.77
N PRO A 364 -24.53 -8.06 2.84
CA PRO A 364 -25.48 -8.15 3.94
C PRO A 364 -24.79 -8.18 5.32
N ARG A 365 -25.47 -7.62 6.33
CA ARG A 365 -24.95 -7.33 7.68
C ARG A 365 -24.33 -8.47 8.52
N PRO A 366 -24.34 -9.78 8.18
CA PRO A 366 -23.40 -10.72 8.80
C PRO A 366 -21.91 -10.53 8.41
N ASP A 367 -21.59 -9.82 7.32
CA ASP A 367 -20.20 -9.64 6.84
C ASP A 367 -19.62 -8.23 7.11
N ALA A 368 -20.00 -7.60 8.23
CA ALA A 368 -19.49 -6.27 8.63
C ALA A 368 -17.95 -6.16 8.62
N ARG A 369 -17.25 -7.30 8.79
CA ARG A 369 -15.79 -7.42 8.74
C ARG A 369 -15.19 -7.12 7.35
N ILE A 370 -15.92 -7.36 6.26
CA ILE A 370 -15.47 -7.04 4.89
C ILE A 370 -15.73 -5.56 4.60
N MET A 371 -16.92 -5.07 4.98
CA MET A 371 -17.33 -3.68 4.81
C MET A 371 -16.32 -2.69 5.41
N VAL A 372 -15.82 -2.94 6.63
CA VAL A 372 -14.90 -2.03 7.30
C VAL A 372 -13.59 -1.82 6.54
N PHE A 373 -13.10 -2.83 5.80
CA PHE A 373 -11.90 -2.70 4.98
C PHE A 373 -12.19 -2.11 3.59
N ALA A 374 -13.45 -2.07 3.16
CA ALA A 374 -13.85 -1.41 1.92
C ALA A 374 -13.81 0.12 2.06
N ILE A 375 -14.00 0.65 3.28
CA ILE A 375 -14.00 2.09 3.56
C ILE A 375 -12.61 2.73 3.31
N PRO A 376 -11.49 2.26 3.91
CA PRO A 376 -10.15 2.78 3.61
C PRO A 376 -9.82 2.77 2.11
N GLN A 377 -10.23 1.72 1.41
CA GLN A 377 -10.02 1.58 -0.02
C GLN A 377 -10.80 2.63 -0.82
N LEU A 378 -12.07 2.88 -0.47
CA LEU A 378 -12.89 3.91 -1.10
C LEU A 378 -12.32 5.31 -0.86
N LEU A 379 -11.91 5.59 0.38
CA LEU A 379 -11.27 6.85 0.74
C LEU A 379 -9.98 7.07 -0.05
N LEU A 380 -9.18 6.02 -0.26
CA LEU A 380 -7.98 6.08 -1.10
C LEU A 380 -8.33 6.39 -2.55
N ALA A 381 -9.35 5.74 -3.13
CA ALA A 381 -9.77 5.99 -4.50
C ALA A 381 -10.29 7.43 -4.69
N ILE A 382 -11.07 7.94 -3.73
CA ILE A 382 -11.54 9.33 -3.73
C ILE A 382 -10.34 10.29 -3.64
N ALA A 383 -9.40 10.04 -2.72
CA ALA A 383 -8.20 10.86 -2.59
C ALA A 383 -7.33 10.85 -3.85
N ALA A 384 -7.21 9.70 -4.53
CA ALA A 384 -6.48 9.58 -5.78
C ALA A 384 -7.11 10.38 -6.93
N ILE A 385 -8.44 10.45 -6.99
CA ILE A 385 -9.18 11.23 -7.99
C ILE A 385 -9.12 12.72 -7.69
N THR A 386 -9.20 13.10 -6.41
CA THR A 386 -9.41 14.49 -6.02
C THR A 386 -8.14 15.23 -5.65
N ASN A 387 -7.12 14.57 -5.10
CA ASN A 387 -5.98 15.26 -4.49
C ASN A 387 -4.63 14.82 -5.06
N TYR A 388 -4.44 13.55 -5.41
CA TYR A 388 -3.14 13.02 -5.82
C TYR A 388 -2.86 13.18 -7.32
N HIS A 389 -1.59 12.98 -7.68
CA HIS A 389 -1.21 12.52 -9.01
C HIS A 389 -1.84 11.15 -9.25
N THR A 390 -2.99 11.13 -9.92
CA THR A 390 -3.96 10.02 -9.90
C THR A 390 -3.38 8.66 -10.29
N GLN A 391 -2.43 8.63 -11.20
CA GLN A 391 -1.77 7.44 -11.71
C GLN A 391 -0.97 6.66 -10.64
N ILE A 392 -0.59 7.32 -9.54
CA ILE A 392 0.05 6.66 -8.38
C ILE A 392 -0.81 5.54 -7.78
N ILE A 393 -2.13 5.53 -8.03
CA ILE A 393 -3.05 4.51 -7.56
C ILE A 393 -2.72 3.10 -8.07
N LEU A 394 -2.03 3.00 -9.22
CA LEU A 394 -1.56 1.73 -9.78
C LEU A 394 -0.53 1.04 -8.88
N ARG A 395 0.15 1.83 -8.04
CA ARG A 395 1.09 1.38 -7.01
C ARG A 395 0.42 1.30 -5.64
N LEU A 396 -0.29 2.36 -5.22
CA LEU A 396 -0.91 2.45 -3.88
C LEU A 396 -2.00 1.40 -3.63
N SER A 397 -2.71 0.96 -4.68
CA SER A 397 -3.75 -0.07 -4.56
C SER A 397 -3.22 -1.39 -3.98
N SER A 398 -1.92 -1.69 -4.11
CA SER A 398 -1.33 -2.94 -3.60
C SER A 398 -1.44 -3.09 -2.08
N GLY A 399 -1.57 -1.97 -1.36
CA GLY A 399 -1.73 -1.94 0.09
C GLY A 399 -3.18 -2.08 0.58
N ASN A 400 -4.13 -2.32 -0.32
CA ASN A 400 -5.52 -2.69 -0.02
C ASN A 400 -5.80 -4.10 -0.53
N PHE A 401 -6.76 -4.81 0.07
CA PHE A 401 -7.07 -6.19 -0.32
C PHE A 401 -8.51 -6.49 -0.71
N VAL A 402 -9.46 -5.59 -0.45
CA VAL A 402 -10.87 -5.82 -0.80
C VAL A 402 -11.06 -5.99 -2.31
N TRP A 403 -10.30 -5.27 -3.12
CA TRP A 403 -10.32 -5.45 -4.56
C TRP A 403 -9.79 -6.81 -5.03
N TYR A 404 -8.83 -7.43 -4.32
CA TYR A 404 -8.41 -8.81 -4.61
C TYR A 404 -9.54 -9.80 -4.32
N TRP A 405 -10.25 -9.62 -3.20
CA TRP A 405 -11.42 -10.43 -2.88
C TRP A 405 -12.49 -10.32 -3.96
N TRP A 406 -12.79 -9.10 -4.41
CA TRP A 406 -13.79 -8.88 -5.46
C TRP A 406 -13.40 -9.56 -6.78
N ILE A 407 -12.16 -9.42 -7.24
CA ILE A 407 -11.69 -10.12 -8.46
C ILE A 407 -11.72 -11.64 -8.26
N ALA A 408 -11.30 -12.15 -7.10
CA ALA A 408 -11.33 -13.58 -6.79
C ALA A 408 -12.78 -14.11 -6.78
N THR A 409 -13.76 -13.32 -6.34
CA THR A 409 -15.18 -13.66 -6.45
C THR A 409 -15.60 -13.73 -7.92
N LEU A 410 -15.28 -12.71 -8.73
CA LEU A 410 -15.60 -12.71 -10.17
C LEU A 410 -15.00 -13.93 -10.91
N LEU A 411 -13.78 -14.32 -10.57
CA LEU A 411 -13.13 -15.51 -11.14
C LEU A 411 -13.76 -16.83 -10.69
N SER A 412 -14.46 -16.84 -9.56
CA SER A 412 -15.06 -18.03 -8.96
C SER A 412 -16.53 -18.22 -9.32
N THR A 413 -17.23 -17.15 -9.71
CA THR A 413 -18.66 -17.17 -10.05
C THR A 413 -18.85 -17.10 -11.57
N PRO A 414 -19.72 -17.93 -12.17
CA PRO A 414 -20.09 -17.75 -13.56
C PRO A 414 -20.73 -16.37 -13.77
N PRO A 415 -20.52 -15.72 -14.93
CA PRO A 415 -21.20 -14.48 -15.25
C PRO A 415 -22.72 -14.68 -15.25
N VAL A 416 -23.47 -13.64 -14.89
CA VAL A 416 -24.93 -13.61 -15.01
C VAL A 416 -25.31 -13.92 -16.47
N ALA A 417 -26.39 -14.67 -16.70
CA ALA A 417 -26.84 -15.04 -18.04
C ALA A 417 -26.98 -13.79 -18.93
N GLY A 418 -26.25 -13.75 -20.05
CA GLY A 418 -26.20 -12.60 -20.96
C GLY A 418 -25.17 -11.51 -20.61
N GLY A 419 -24.50 -11.60 -19.45
CA GLY A 419 -23.46 -10.68 -19.03
C GLY A 419 -22.07 -11.02 -19.58
N LYS A 420 -21.26 -9.99 -19.86
CA LYS A 420 -19.85 -10.16 -20.24
C LYS A 420 -19.00 -10.51 -19.01
N ASP A 421 -18.19 -11.57 -19.10
CA ASP A 421 -17.18 -11.90 -18.09
C ASP A 421 -15.92 -11.03 -18.28
N TRP A 422 -15.77 -10.05 -17.40
CA TRP A 422 -14.62 -9.14 -17.40
C TRP A 422 -13.42 -9.68 -16.61
N SER A 423 -13.59 -10.76 -15.85
CA SER A 423 -12.56 -11.25 -14.93
C SER A 423 -11.24 -11.66 -15.61
N PRO A 424 -11.23 -12.34 -16.79
CA PRO A 424 -9.97 -12.69 -17.45
C PRO A 424 -9.26 -11.46 -18.02
N TRP A 425 -10.01 -10.44 -18.43
CA TRP A 425 -9.46 -9.20 -18.97
C TRP A 425 -8.77 -8.37 -17.90
N ILE A 426 -9.33 -8.33 -16.68
CA ILE A 426 -8.68 -7.66 -15.54
C ILE A 426 -7.33 -8.32 -15.25
N VAL A 427 -7.29 -9.65 -15.12
CA VAL A 427 -6.04 -10.37 -14.83
C VAL A 427 -5.01 -10.20 -15.95
N ARG A 428 -5.43 -10.28 -17.22
CA ARG A 428 -4.54 -10.01 -18.37
C ARG A 428 -3.97 -8.60 -18.33
N TRP A 429 -4.80 -7.60 -18.05
CA TRP A 429 -4.36 -6.22 -17.89
C TRP A 429 -3.34 -6.08 -16.75
N MET A 430 -3.58 -6.70 -15.59
CA MET A 430 -2.62 -6.67 -14.46
C MET A 430 -1.24 -7.21 -14.88
N VAL A 431 -1.20 -8.37 -15.55
CA VAL A 431 0.05 -9.01 -15.98
C VAL A 431 0.75 -8.20 -17.07
N ILE A 432 0.03 -7.77 -18.11
CA ILE A 432 0.58 -6.96 -19.21
C ILE A 432 1.11 -5.64 -18.66
N TYR A 433 0.33 -4.97 -17.81
CA TYR A 433 0.73 -3.69 -17.23
C TYR A 433 1.95 -3.83 -16.33
N ALA A 434 2.04 -4.87 -15.50
CA ALA A 434 3.23 -5.13 -14.69
C ALA A 434 4.49 -5.33 -15.55
N CYS A 435 4.37 -5.97 -16.72
CA CYS A 435 5.49 -6.12 -17.67
C CYS A 435 5.90 -4.77 -18.27
N ILE A 436 4.93 -4.01 -18.81
CA ILE A 436 5.16 -2.68 -19.39
C ILE A 436 5.79 -1.75 -18.35
N GLN A 437 5.20 -1.69 -17.16
CA GLN A 437 5.69 -0.90 -16.04
C GLN A 437 7.14 -1.25 -15.67
N THR A 438 7.50 -2.53 -15.71
CA THR A 438 8.88 -2.97 -15.39
C THR A 438 9.88 -2.44 -16.41
N VAL A 439 9.55 -2.51 -17.71
CA VAL A 439 10.39 -1.95 -18.78
C VAL A 439 10.50 -0.43 -18.64
N LEU A 440 9.38 0.26 -18.44
CA LEU A 440 9.36 1.71 -18.26
C LEU A 440 10.21 2.11 -17.05
N PHE A 441 10.02 1.44 -15.91
CA PHE A 441 10.75 1.72 -14.68
C PHE A 441 12.27 1.51 -14.85
N ALA A 442 12.69 0.35 -15.38
CA ALA A 442 14.09 0.03 -15.59
C ALA A 442 14.76 0.93 -16.64
N GLY A 443 13.99 1.43 -17.61
CA GLY A 443 14.41 2.42 -18.60
C GLY A 443 14.39 3.88 -18.10
N PHE A 444 13.96 4.15 -16.86
CA PHE A 444 13.71 5.50 -16.34
C PHE A 444 12.68 6.31 -17.14
N LEU A 445 11.71 5.62 -17.74
CA LEU A 445 10.52 6.23 -18.32
C LEU A 445 9.42 6.26 -17.27
N PRO A 446 8.54 7.28 -17.26
CA PRO A 446 7.47 7.41 -16.28
C PRO A 446 6.61 6.14 -16.30
N PRO A 447 6.68 5.30 -15.26
CA PRO A 447 6.07 3.96 -15.27
C PRO A 447 4.75 3.93 -14.48
N ALA A 448 4.39 5.09 -13.92
CA ALA A 448 3.21 5.32 -13.09
C ALA A 448 2.15 6.01 -13.92
#